data_AF-E4PFQ5-F1
#
_entry.id   AF-E4PFQ5-F1
#
_cell.length_a   1.000
_cell.length_b   1.000
_cell.length_c   1.000
_cell.angle_alpha   90.00
_cell.angle_beta   90.00
_cell.angle_gamma   90.00
#
_symmetry.space_group_name_H-M   'P 1'
#
loop_
_entity.id
_entity.type
_entity.pdbx_description
1 polymer ?
#
loop_
_entity_poly.entity_id
_entity_poly.type
_entity_poly.pdbx_seq_one_letter_code
_entity_poly.pdbx_strand_id
1 'polypeptide(L)'
;MGMLSPVGNSVESSWEAIQAGRSGIGMIDRFDASAYNTRIGGAIRDLDMESYLSPKDARKLDAFIHYGLIAAQQAVDSSGLESFEKLDRERVGIAIGSGIGGLEYIEKSVLTMDKSGPRKVSPFSCLLLSST
;
A
#
# COMPACT_ATOMS: atom_id res chain seq x y z
N MET A 1 -2.23 7.37 -15.53
CA MET A 1 -1.82 7.85 -14.19
C MET A 1 -2.64 7.12 -13.14
N GLY A 2 -2.09 6.85 -11.96
CA GLY A 2 -2.80 6.21 -10.86
C GLY A 2 -2.45 6.84 -9.54
N MET A 3 -3.41 6.92 -8.62
CA MET A 3 -3.25 7.65 -7.36
C MET A 3 -4.11 7.04 -6.26
N LEU A 4 -3.48 6.78 -5.12
CA LEU A 4 -4.15 6.51 -3.86
C LEU A 4 -3.71 7.57 -2.86
N SER A 5 -4.68 8.23 -2.22
CA SER A 5 -4.42 9.30 -1.27
C SER A 5 -5.47 9.34 -0.16
N PRO A 6 -5.19 10.01 0.98
CA PRO A 6 -6.18 10.14 2.06
C PRO A 6 -7.44 10.92 1.66
N VAL A 7 -7.43 11.59 0.50
CA VAL A 7 -8.56 12.37 -0.02
C VAL A 7 -9.30 11.67 -1.16
N GLY A 8 -8.82 10.52 -1.64
CA GLY A 8 -9.44 9.77 -2.72
C GLY A 8 -8.68 8.51 -3.12
N ASN A 9 -9.41 7.50 -3.60
CA ASN A 9 -8.86 6.20 -4.00
C ASN A 9 -8.62 6.07 -5.51
N SER A 10 -8.82 7.15 -6.27
CA SER A 10 -8.49 7.25 -7.70
C SER A 10 -7.92 8.62 -8.01
N VAL A 11 -7.39 8.79 -9.22
CA VAL A 11 -6.94 10.10 -9.73
C VAL A 11 -8.07 11.12 -9.71
N GLU A 12 -9.24 10.75 -10.23
CA GLU A 12 -10.40 11.63 -10.38
C GLU A 12 -10.93 12.07 -9.01
N SER A 13 -11.18 11.09 -8.12
CA SER A 13 -11.68 11.37 -6.78
C SER A 13 -10.71 12.21 -5.94
N SER A 14 -9.39 11.92 -6.05
CA SER A 14 -8.36 12.71 -5.37
C SER A 14 -8.30 14.14 -5.93
N TRP A 15 -8.35 14.31 -7.25
CA TRP A 15 -8.28 15.61 -7.91
C TRP A 15 -9.50 16.48 -7.60
N GLU A 16 -10.71 15.92 -7.63
CA GLU A 16 -11.93 16.61 -7.22
C GLU A 16 -11.88 17.05 -5.75
N ALA A 17 -11.32 16.21 -4.87
CA ALA A 17 -11.16 16.54 -3.46
C ALA A 17 -10.19 17.68 -3.21
N ILE A 18 -9.06 17.67 -3.92
CA ILE A 18 -8.07 18.74 -3.86
C ILE A 18 -8.65 20.06 -4.36
N GLN A 19 -9.33 20.05 -5.51
CA GLN A 19 -9.98 21.25 -6.05
C GLN A 19 -11.05 21.83 -5.11
N ALA A 20 -11.76 20.96 -4.40
CA ALA A 20 -12.77 21.36 -3.40
C ALA A 20 -12.18 21.72 -2.03
N GLY A 21 -10.85 21.67 -1.85
CA GLY A 21 -10.20 21.97 -0.58
C GLY A 21 -10.51 20.97 0.54
N ARG A 22 -10.89 19.72 0.20
CA ARG A 22 -11.19 18.69 1.20
C ARG A 22 -9.90 18.17 1.83
N SER A 23 -9.86 18.12 3.16
CA SER A 23 -8.75 17.53 3.91
C SER A 23 -8.96 16.02 4.10
N GLY A 24 -7.90 15.24 3.89
CA GLY A 24 -7.88 13.80 4.18
C GLY A 24 -7.32 13.47 5.56
N ILE A 25 -7.01 14.49 6.37
CA ILE A 25 -6.50 14.31 7.73
C ILE A 25 -7.67 14.09 8.67
N GLY A 26 -7.62 12.98 9.41
CA GLY A 26 -8.61 12.64 10.44
C GLY A 26 -7.95 12.03 11.66
N MET A 27 -8.78 11.57 12.60
CA MET A 27 -8.29 10.79 13.74
C MET A 27 -7.67 9.47 13.26
N ILE A 28 -6.57 9.07 13.89
CA ILE A 28 -5.98 7.75 13.68
C ILE A 28 -6.92 6.71 14.27
N ASP A 29 -7.35 5.76 13.43
CA ASP A 29 -8.28 4.67 13.78
C ASP A 29 -7.69 3.28 13.54
N ARG A 30 -6.45 3.21 13.02
CA ARG A 30 -5.71 1.96 12.80
C ARG A 30 -5.22 1.30 14.10
N PHE A 31 -5.03 2.09 15.15
CA PHE A 31 -4.65 1.64 16.50
C PHE A 31 -5.12 2.66 17.54
N ASP A 32 -5.07 2.29 18.83
CA ASP A 32 -5.39 3.21 19.93
C ASP A 32 -4.31 4.29 20.09
N ALA A 33 -4.58 5.47 19.55
CA ALA A 33 -3.69 6.62 19.62
C ALA A 33 -3.88 7.47 20.89
N SER A 34 -4.73 7.07 21.85
CA SER A 34 -5.11 7.91 23.01
C SER A 34 -3.94 8.31 23.90
N ALA A 35 -2.95 7.42 24.06
CA ALA A 35 -1.75 7.65 24.86
C ALA A 35 -0.68 8.51 24.15
N TYR A 36 -0.85 8.82 22.86
CA TYR A 36 0.15 9.53 22.06
C TYR A 36 -0.18 11.03 21.93
N ASN A 37 0.88 11.84 21.78
CA ASN A 37 0.76 13.29 21.55
C ASN A 37 0.13 13.59 20.18
N THR A 38 0.52 12.84 19.15
CA THR A 38 -0.05 12.94 17.80
C THR A 38 -1.15 11.90 17.63
N ARG A 39 -2.36 12.37 17.31
CA ARG A 39 -3.57 11.54 17.20
C ARG A 39 -4.29 11.67 15.86
N ILE A 40 -3.72 12.45 14.95
CA ILE A 40 -4.26 12.71 13.62
C ILE A 40 -3.31 12.16 12.55
N GLY A 41 -3.87 11.73 11.42
CA GLY A 41 -3.11 11.20 10.30
C GLY A 41 -3.95 11.14 9.03
N GLY A 42 -3.27 11.02 7.88
CA GLY A 42 -3.89 10.81 6.58
C GLY A 42 -3.97 9.32 6.26
N ALA A 43 -4.96 8.63 6.81
CA ALA A 43 -5.20 7.22 6.49
C ALA A 43 -5.95 7.10 5.15
N ILE A 44 -5.61 6.09 4.35
CA ILE A 44 -6.45 5.65 3.22
C ILE A 44 -7.70 5.00 3.81
N ARG A 45 -8.88 5.42 3.34
CA ARG A 45 -10.19 4.97 3.83
C ARG A 45 -11.00 4.35 2.69
N ASP A 46 -11.94 3.48 3.04
CA ASP A 46 -12.93 2.91 2.11
C ASP A 46 -12.31 2.29 0.84
N LEU A 47 -11.14 1.66 1.00
CA LEU A 47 -10.44 0.99 -0.09
C LEU A 47 -10.94 -0.44 -0.25
N ASP A 48 -11.60 -0.72 -1.37
CA ASP A 48 -11.97 -2.08 -1.74
C ASP A 48 -10.75 -2.85 -2.26
N MET A 49 -10.18 -3.66 -1.38
CA MET A 49 -9.03 -4.51 -1.68
C MET A 49 -9.38 -5.75 -2.51
N GLU A 50 -10.62 -6.24 -2.42
CA GLU A 50 -11.03 -7.50 -3.06
C GLU A 50 -11.13 -7.37 -4.57
N SER A 51 -11.42 -6.15 -5.05
CA SER A 51 -11.40 -5.82 -6.49
C SER A 51 -10.01 -5.90 -7.13
N TYR A 52 -8.92 -5.86 -6.34
CA TYR A 52 -7.54 -5.84 -6.87
C TYR A 52 -6.74 -7.09 -6.56
N LEU A 53 -6.96 -7.71 -5.40
CA LEU A 53 -6.17 -8.83 -4.92
C LEU A 53 -7.06 -9.89 -4.29
N SER A 54 -6.73 -11.16 -4.55
CA SER A 54 -7.37 -12.25 -3.83
C SER A 54 -7.08 -12.13 -2.33
N PRO A 55 -8.02 -12.49 -1.43
CA PRO A 55 -7.78 -12.49 0.01
C PRO A 55 -6.60 -13.37 0.46
N LYS A 56 -6.18 -14.32 -0.37
CA LYS A 56 -5.02 -15.18 -0.13
C LYS A 56 -3.71 -14.44 -0.39
N ASP A 57 -3.67 -13.58 -1.39
CA ASP A 57 -2.47 -12.84 -1.78
C ASP A 57 -2.32 -11.55 -1.00
N ALA A 58 -3.43 -10.87 -0.70
CA ALA A 58 -3.43 -9.68 0.16
C ALA A 58 -2.87 -9.95 1.58
N ARG A 59 -2.99 -11.18 2.09
CA ARG A 59 -2.43 -11.56 3.40
C ARG A 59 -0.91 -11.74 3.42
N LYS A 60 -0.28 -11.88 2.25
CA LYS A 60 1.16 -12.11 2.13
C LYS A 60 1.94 -10.80 1.94
N LEU A 61 1.24 -9.73 1.58
CA LEU A 61 1.81 -8.44 1.24
C LEU A 61 1.50 -7.43 2.35
N ASP A 62 2.38 -6.45 2.51
CA ASP A 62 2.14 -5.37 3.46
C ASP A 62 1.33 -4.23 2.81
N ALA A 63 0.73 -3.38 3.64
CA ALA A 63 -0.17 -2.31 3.20
C ALA A 63 0.45 -1.37 2.16
N PHE A 64 1.75 -1.06 2.26
CA PHE A 64 2.40 -0.19 1.27
C PHE A 64 2.49 -0.84 -0.13
N ILE A 65 2.64 -2.16 -0.20
CA ILE A 65 2.66 -2.90 -1.46
C ILE A 65 1.27 -2.89 -2.09
N HIS A 66 0.23 -3.06 -1.27
CA HIS A 66 -1.15 -2.93 -1.74
C HIS A 66 -1.40 -1.59 -2.42
N TYR A 67 -0.98 -0.49 -1.77
CA TYR A 67 -1.17 0.84 -2.33
C TYR A 67 -0.38 1.03 -3.63
N GLY A 68 0.87 0.55 -3.66
CA GLY A 68 1.71 0.59 -4.85
C GLY A 68 1.10 -0.19 -6.02
N LEU A 69 0.61 -1.41 -5.78
CA LEU A 69 -0.01 -2.26 -6.79
C LEU A 69 -1.28 -1.63 -7.37
N ILE A 70 -2.16 -1.11 -6.51
CA ILE A 70 -3.42 -0.50 -6.94
C ILE A 70 -3.16 0.76 -7.76
N ALA A 71 -2.26 1.63 -7.29
CA ALA A 71 -1.87 2.83 -8.03
C ALA A 71 -1.18 2.49 -9.36
N ALA A 72 -0.33 1.45 -9.39
CA ALA A 72 0.29 0.98 -10.62
C ALA A 72 -0.76 0.45 -11.61
N GLN A 73 -1.73 -0.34 -11.15
CA GLN A 73 -2.80 -0.86 -12.00
C GLN A 73 -3.61 0.28 -12.62
N GLN A 74 -4.06 1.25 -11.80
CA GLN A 74 -4.73 2.46 -12.31
C GLN A 74 -3.89 3.20 -13.35
N ALA A 75 -2.57 3.30 -13.12
CA ALA A 75 -1.67 3.96 -14.04
C ALA A 75 -1.58 3.26 -15.39
N VAL A 76 -1.54 1.93 -15.39
CA VAL A 76 -1.53 1.14 -16.61
C VAL A 76 -2.87 1.21 -17.33
N ASP A 77 -3.99 1.07 -16.63
CA ASP A 77 -5.33 1.17 -17.22
C ASP A 77 -5.54 2.54 -17.90
N SER A 78 -5.05 3.60 -17.27
CA SER A 78 -5.10 4.96 -17.81
C SER A 78 -4.09 5.23 -18.94
N SER A 79 -3.10 4.37 -19.15
CA SER A 79 -2.05 4.58 -20.16
C SER A 79 -2.49 4.27 -21.60
N GLY A 80 -3.64 3.61 -21.77
CA GLY A 80 -4.10 3.16 -23.09
C GLY A 80 -3.29 1.99 -23.67
N LEU A 81 -2.50 1.30 -22.85
CA LEU A 81 -1.80 0.09 -23.25
C LEU A 81 -2.84 -1.03 -23.51
N GLU A 82 -3.17 -1.25 -24.77
CA GLU A 82 -4.25 -2.17 -25.19
C GLU A 82 -3.93 -3.65 -24.93
N SER A 83 -2.66 -4.04 -24.87
CA SER A 83 -2.25 -5.43 -24.61
C SER A 83 -0.79 -5.53 -24.16
N PHE A 84 -0.58 -6.23 -23.05
CA PHE A 84 0.76 -6.61 -22.57
C PHE A 84 1.45 -7.65 -23.46
N GLU A 85 0.74 -8.32 -24.37
CA GLU A 85 1.33 -9.35 -25.24
C GLU A 85 2.19 -8.74 -26.36
N LYS A 86 1.86 -7.52 -26.79
CA LYS A 86 2.59 -6.82 -27.86
C LYS A 86 3.70 -5.90 -27.34
N LEU A 87 3.82 -5.78 -26.01
CA LEU A 87 4.85 -4.95 -25.38
C LEU A 87 6.20 -5.67 -25.44
N ASP A 88 7.20 -4.97 -25.96
CA ASP A 88 8.59 -5.41 -25.87
C ASP A 88 9.05 -5.33 -24.41
N ARG A 89 9.22 -6.50 -23.80
CA ARG A 89 9.57 -6.64 -22.38
C ARG A 89 10.97 -6.12 -22.06
N GLU A 90 11.87 -6.05 -23.03
CA GLU A 90 13.22 -5.49 -22.82
C GLU A 90 13.21 -3.94 -22.77
N ARG A 91 12.10 -3.34 -23.22
CA ARG A 91 11.90 -1.89 -23.25
C ARG A 91 10.97 -1.38 -22.15
N VAL A 92 10.42 -2.29 -21.34
CA VAL A 92 9.51 -1.97 -20.23
C VAL A 92 10.23 -2.23 -18.91
N GLY A 93 10.28 -1.20 -18.07
CA GLY A 93 10.87 -1.28 -16.73
C GLY A 93 9.92 -0.76 -15.66
N ILE A 94 10.20 -1.13 -14.42
CA ILE A 94 9.47 -0.66 -13.24
C ILE A 94 10.48 0.01 -12.31
N ALA A 95 10.18 1.25 -11.91
CA ALA A 95 10.93 1.98 -10.89
C ALA A 95 9.95 2.43 -9.82
N ILE A 96 9.93 1.73 -8.68
CA ILE A 96 9.05 2.00 -7.54
C ILE A 96 9.93 2.10 -6.29
N GLY A 97 9.70 3.14 -5.49
CA GLY A 97 10.40 3.35 -4.23
C GLY A 97 9.41 3.43 -3.06
N SER A 98 9.87 3.00 -1.88
CA SER A 98 9.18 3.21 -0.61
C SER A 98 10.20 3.75 0.39
N GLY A 99 9.83 4.83 1.11
CA GLY A 99 10.76 5.46 2.06
C GLY A 99 10.97 4.66 3.34
N ILE A 100 9.89 4.09 3.89
CA ILE A 100 9.90 3.35 5.17
C ILE A 100 9.75 1.84 4.94
N GLY A 101 9.22 1.42 3.80
CA GLY A 101 8.93 0.01 3.55
C GLY A 101 7.82 -0.52 4.48
N GLY A 102 7.91 -1.81 4.82
CA GLY A 102 6.85 -2.51 5.53
C GLY A 102 6.99 -2.56 7.04
N LEU A 103 7.02 -1.39 7.68
CA LEU A 103 7.33 -1.27 9.12
C LEU A 103 6.35 -2.04 10.01
N GLU A 104 5.07 -2.00 9.71
CA GLU A 104 4.05 -2.72 10.48
C GLU A 104 4.26 -4.24 10.43
N TYR A 105 4.62 -4.75 9.24
CA TYR A 105 4.92 -6.17 9.09
C TYR A 105 6.17 -6.57 9.87
N ILE A 106 7.23 -5.74 9.82
CA ILE A 106 8.47 -5.97 10.58
C ILE A 106 8.18 -6.00 12.08
N GLU A 107 7.43 -5.03 12.59
CA GLU A 107 7.03 -4.97 14.01
C GLU A 107 6.27 -6.24 14.43
N LYS A 108 5.28 -6.66 13.65
CA LYS A 108 4.52 -7.90 13.90
C LYS A 108 5.41 -9.14 13.91
N SER A 109 6.37 -9.23 12.98
CA SER A 109 7.30 -10.35 12.90
C SER A 109 8.26 -10.39 14.09
N VAL A 110 8.78 -9.24 14.53
CA VAL A 110 9.62 -9.13 15.73
C VAL A 110 8.84 -9.54 16.99
N LEU A 111 7.63 -9.03 17.17
CA LEU A 111 6.77 -9.39 18.30
C LEU A 111 6.40 -10.89 18.30
N THR A 112 6.17 -11.48 17.13
CA THR A 112 5.90 -12.92 16.99
C THR A 112 7.12 -13.75 17.35
N MET A 113 8.30 -13.33 16.92
CA MET A 113 9.56 -14.00 17.24
C MET A 113 9.84 -13.98 18.74
N ASP A 114 9.64 -12.83 19.38
CA ASP A 114 9.82 -12.65 20.83
C ASP A 114 8.85 -13.52 21.64
N LYS A 115 7.56 -13.50 21.30
CA LYS A 115 6.52 -14.21 22.05
C LYS A 115 6.45 -15.70 21.78
N SER A 116 6.77 -16.16 20.57
CA SER A 116 6.46 -17.52 20.10
C SER A 116 7.64 -18.23 19.45
N GLY A 117 8.81 -17.60 19.43
CA GLY A 117 10.05 -18.14 18.88
C GLY A 117 10.14 -18.07 17.35
N PRO A 118 11.35 -18.26 16.80
CA PRO A 118 11.66 -18.03 15.39
C PRO A 118 10.91 -18.96 14.43
N ARG A 119 10.51 -20.16 14.87
CA ARG A 119 9.76 -21.13 14.04
C ARG A 119 8.35 -20.64 13.65
N LYS A 120 7.81 -19.63 14.33
CA LYS A 120 6.48 -19.07 14.07
C LYS A 120 6.51 -17.84 13.18
N VAL A 121 7.69 -17.34 12.83
CA VAL A 121 7.84 -16.20 11.91
C VAL A 121 7.51 -16.65 10.49
N SER A 122 6.73 -15.85 9.79
CA SER A 122 6.35 -16.11 8.39
C SER A 122 7.61 -16.12 7.50
N PRO A 123 7.76 -17.10 6.59
CA PRO A 123 8.83 -17.10 5.58
C PRO A 123 8.82 -15.86 4.67
N PHE A 124 7.66 -15.19 4.53
CA PHE A 124 7.53 -13.98 3.73
C PHE A 124 8.10 -12.72 4.41
N SER A 125 8.58 -12.83 5.66
CA SER A 125 9.14 -11.69 6.40
C SER A 125 10.48 -11.20 5.85
N CYS A 126 11.33 -12.10 5.32
CA CYS A 126 12.62 -11.69 4.73
C CYS A 126 12.46 -10.95 3.40
N LEU A 127 11.38 -11.20 2.65
CA LEU A 127 11.13 -10.57 1.35
C LEU A 127 11.01 -9.02 1.46
N LEU A 128 10.78 -8.51 2.67
CA LEU A 128 10.61 -7.09 2.97
C LEU A 128 11.86 -6.44 3.58
N LEU A 129 12.89 -7.22 3.91
CA LEU A 129 14.15 -6.74 4.52
C LEU A 129 15.33 -6.73 3.55
N SER A 130 15.21 -7.40 2.39
CA SER A 130 16.22 -7.34 1.33
C SER A 130 15.92 -6.18 0.38
N SER A 131 16.41 -4.99 0.71
CA SER A 131 16.66 -3.93 -0.28
C SER A 131 18.15 -3.99 -0.66
N THR A 132 18.45 -4.73 -1.71
CA THR A 132 19.67 -4.61 -2.53
C THR A 132 19.29 -4.78 -3.97
#